data_AF-A0A951ZJE2-F1
#
_entry.id   AF-A0A951ZJE2-F1
#
_cell.length_a   1.000
_cell.length_b   1.000
_cell.length_c   1.000
_cell.angle_alpha   90.00
_cell.angle_beta   90.00
_cell.angle_gamma   90.00
#
_symmetry.space_group_name_H-M   'P 1'
#
loop_
_entity.id
_entity.type
_entity.pdbx_description
1 polymer ?
#
loop_
_entity_poly.entity_id
_entity_poly.type
_entity_poly.pdbx_seq_one_letter_code
_entity_poly.pdbx_strand_id
1 'polypeptide(L)'
;AYTFAIGSNSFSATAQDKAGNTNAASTSFTVSVTSGSLCSLVQRWVSNAGVANSLCVKLRQESWGAFRNEVSAQGGKKFLSASNAAILLRLVDELD
;
A
#
# COMPACT_ATOMS: atom_id res chain seq x y z
N ALA A 1 4.50 -6.81 1.34
CA ALA A 1 3.16 -6.72 0.72
C ALA A 1 3.05 -5.51 -0.20
N TYR A 2 3.39 -4.28 0.23
CA TYR A 2 3.41 -3.09 -0.64
C TYR A 2 4.54 -3.06 -1.69
N THR A 3 5.32 -4.14 -1.80
CA THR A 3 6.40 -4.33 -2.78
C THR A 3 5.92 -5.00 -4.06
N PHE A 4 4.75 -5.66 -4.04
CA PHE A 4 4.12 -6.20 -5.23
C PHE A 4 3.37 -5.08 -5.94
N ALA A 5 3.40 -5.08 -7.27
CA ALA A 5 2.65 -4.12 -8.06
C ALA A 5 1.15 -4.31 -7.83
N ILE A 6 0.37 -3.24 -7.92
CA ILE A 6 -1.09 -3.36 -7.96
C ILE A 6 -1.47 -4.12 -9.24
N GLY A 7 -2.47 -4.99 -9.13
CA GLY A 7 -2.86 -5.91 -10.19
C GLY A 7 -2.25 -7.30 -10.04
N SER A 8 -2.12 -8.00 -11.17
CA SER A 8 -1.72 -9.41 -11.19
C SER A 8 -0.22 -9.59 -10.94
N ASN A 9 0.12 -10.44 -9.99
CA ASN A 9 1.48 -10.85 -9.69
C ASN A 9 1.58 -12.37 -9.79
N SER A 10 2.75 -12.87 -10.22
CA SER A 10 3.03 -14.31 -10.27
C SER A 10 4.27 -14.60 -9.44
N PHE A 11 4.20 -15.64 -8.61
CA PHE A 11 5.33 -16.13 -7.84
C PHE A 11 5.68 -17.54 -8.32
N SER A 12 6.92 -17.75 -8.73
CA SER A 12 7.45 -19.03 -9.19
C SER A 12 8.52 -19.55 -8.23
N ALA A 13 8.43 -20.82 -7.86
CA ALA A 13 9.39 -21.49 -7.00
C ALA A 13 9.85 -22.81 -7.66
N THR A 14 11.15 -23.06 -7.59
CA THR A 14 11.77 -24.28 -8.11
C THR A 14 12.26 -25.13 -6.95
N ALA A 15 11.92 -26.40 -6.95
CA ALA A 15 12.41 -27.39 -5.98
C ALA A 15 13.12 -28.52 -6.70
N GLN A 16 14.23 -28.98 -6.12
CA GLN A 16 14.97 -30.17 -6.57
C GLN A 16 14.96 -31.21 -5.45
N ASP A 17 14.57 -32.45 -5.76
CA ASP A 17 14.63 -33.55 -4.80
C ASP A 17 16.04 -34.16 -4.71
N LYS A 18 16.25 -35.03 -3.73
CA LYS A 18 17.56 -35.68 -3.49
C LYS A 18 17.97 -36.61 -4.65
N ALA A 19 17.04 -37.06 -5.48
CA ALA A 19 17.33 -37.85 -6.67
C ALA A 19 17.70 -36.97 -7.88
N GLY A 20 17.64 -35.63 -7.75
CA GLY A 20 17.99 -34.67 -8.79
C GLY A 20 16.80 -34.21 -9.64
N ASN A 21 15.57 -34.64 -9.34
CA ASN A 21 14.40 -34.19 -10.08
C ASN A 21 14.08 -32.75 -9.70
N THR A 22 14.12 -31.86 -10.69
CA THR A 22 13.81 -30.44 -10.51
C THR A 22 12.45 -30.13 -11.12
N ASN A 23 11.58 -29.47 -10.37
CA ASN A 23 10.32 -28.93 -10.89
C ASN A 23 10.08 -27.50 -10.41
N ALA A 24 9.49 -26.69 -11.29
CA ALA A 24 9.05 -25.35 -10.99
C ALA A 24 7.52 -25.29 -10.95
N ALA A 25 6.98 -24.61 -9.94
CA ALA A 25 5.56 -24.34 -9.81
C ALA A 25 5.35 -22.82 -9.69
N SER A 26 4.31 -22.31 -10.35
CA SER A 26 3.95 -20.89 -10.30
C SER A 26 2.53 -20.73 -9.78
N THR A 27 2.31 -19.67 -9.01
CA THR A 27 0.98 -19.24 -8.53
C THR A 27 0.77 -17.77 -8.83
N SER A 28 -0.44 -17.41 -9.25
CA SER A 28 -0.82 -16.02 -9.53
C SER A 28 -1.79 -15.49 -8.49
N PHE A 29 -1.63 -14.22 -8.12
CA PHE A 29 -2.51 -13.53 -7.18
C PHE A 29 -2.70 -12.06 -7.59
N THR A 30 -3.83 -11.47 -7.20
CA THR A 30 -4.12 -10.06 -7.48
C THR A 30 -3.93 -9.23 -6.22
N VAL A 31 -3.21 -8.12 -6.34
CA VAL A 31 -3.09 -7.10 -5.28
C VAL A 31 -4.05 -5.97 -5.63
N SER A 32 -4.99 -5.67 -4.75
CA SER A 32 -5.90 -4.54 -4.86
C SER A 32 -5.69 -3.56 -3.71
N VAL A 33 -5.88 -2.28 -3.99
CA VAL A 33 -5.97 -1.24 -2.95
C VAL A 33 -7.43 -1.08 -2.59
N THR A 34 -7.70 -0.98 -1.29
CA THR A 34 -9.00 -0.57 -0.76
C THR A 34 -8.82 0.64 0.16
N SER A 35 -9.87 1.43 0.34
CA SER A 35 -9.89 2.52 1.34
C SER A 35 -9.52 2.00 2.74
N GLY A 36 -9.98 0.81 3.10
CA GLY A 36 -9.65 0.12 4.35
C GLY A 36 -8.15 -0.21 4.48
N SER A 37 -7.57 -0.87 3.47
CA SER A 37 -6.13 -1.21 3.48
C SER A 37 -5.24 0.03 3.49
N LEU A 38 -5.64 1.09 2.78
CA LEU A 38 -4.91 2.35 2.77
C LEU A 38 -5.01 3.07 4.12
N CYS A 39 -6.17 3.05 4.77
CA CYS A 39 -6.32 3.56 6.14
C CYS A 39 -5.46 2.79 7.16
N SER A 40 -5.35 1.46 7.05
CA SER A 40 -4.42 0.69 7.90
C SER A 40 -2.96 1.13 7.73
N LEU A 41 -2.58 1.49 6.50
CA LEU A 41 -1.24 1.99 6.20
C LEU A 41 -1.01 3.39 6.79
N VAL A 42 -1.99 4.28 6.65
CA VAL A 42 -2.02 5.60 7.29
C VAL A 42 -1.84 5.47 8.81
N GLN A 43 -2.60 4.61 9.48
CA GLN A 43 -2.49 4.40 10.92
C GLN A 43 -1.11 3.89 11.36
N ARG A 44 -0.42 3.16 10.49
CA ARG A 44 0.92 2.62 10.77
C ARG A 44 2.03 3.63 10.55
N TRP A 45 1.87 4.54 9.59
CA TRP A 45 2.92 5.46 9.16
C TRP A 45 2.77 6.88 9.70
N VAL A 46 1.55 7.28 10.07
CA VAL A 46 1.26 8.59 10.63
C VAL A 46 1.23 8.48 12.15
N SER A 47 2.28 8.97 12.82
CA SER A 47 2.37 8.85 14.29
C SER A 47 1.48 9.85 15.04
N ASN A 48 0.97 10.88 14.36
CA ASN A 48 -0.03 11.79 14.92
C ASN A 48 -1.45 11.21 14.72
N ALA A 49 -2.09 10.80 15.82
CA ALA A 49 -3.40 10.16 15.79
C ALA A 49 -4.51 11.04 15.16
N GLY A 50 -4.46 12.36 15.35
CA GLY A 50 -5.45 13.29 14.77
C GLY A 50 -5.35 13.35 13.25
N VAL A 51 -4.13 13.47 12.73
CA VAL A 51 -3.85 13.44 11.28
C VAL A 51 -4.22 12.07 10.70
N ALA A 52 -3.84 10.98 11.36
CA ALA A 52 -4.17 9.63 10.92
C ALA A 52 -5.69 9.43 10.81
N ASN A 53 -6.45 9.87 11.81
CA ASN A 53 -7.92 9.81 11.79
C ASN A 53 -8.51 10.67 10.66
N SER A 54 -8.04 11.90 10.50
CA SER A 54 -8.47 12.82 9.43
C SER A 54 -8.29 12.20 8.04
N LEU A 55 -7.13 11.61 7.78
CA LEU A 55 -6.83 10.91 6.53
C LEU A 55 -7.74 9.68 6.33
N CYS A 56 -7.96 8.86 7.36
CA CYS A 56 -8.87 7.71 7.29
C CYS A 56 -10.34 8.10 7.09
N VAL A 57 -10.78 9.25 7.61
CA VAL A 57 -12.12 9.80 7.33
C VAL A 57 -12.25 10.13 5.85
N LYS A 58 -11.26 10.83 5.27
CA LYS A 58 -11.27 11.21 3.85
C LYS A 58 -11.31 9.99 2.93
N LEU A 59 -10.57 8.93 3.26
CA LEU A 59 -10.62 7.67 2.51
C LEU A 59 -12.00 6.99 2.56
N ARG A 60 -12.68 7.02 3.71
CA ARG A 60 -14.03 6.46 3.85
C ARG A 60 -15.11 7.29 3.16
N GLN A 61 -14.86 8.58 2.98
CA GLN A 61 -15.74 9.51 2.27
C GLN A 61 -15.40 9.60 0.78
N GLU A 62 -14.46 8.77 0.28
CA GLU A 62 -14.00 8.80 -1.12
C GLU A 62 -13.52 10.19 -1.55
N SER A 63 -13.05 10.99 -0.59
CA SER A 63 -12.58 12.35 -0.81
C SER A 63 -11.10 12.35 -1.20
N TRP A 64 -10.80 11.74 -2.34
CA TRP A 64 -9.43 11.48 -2.80
C TRP A 64 -8.59 12.75 -2.93
N GLY A 65 -9.17 13.83 -3.49
CA GLY A 65 -8.50 15.12 -3.61
C GLY A 65 -8.13 15.73 -2.25
N ALA A 66 -9.04 15.65 -1.27
CA ALA A 66 -8.75 16.14 0.08
C ALA A 66 -7.68 15.28 0.77
N PHE A 67 -7.69 13.97 0.54
CA PHE A 67 -6.67 13.06 1.05
C PHE A 67 -5.30 13.41 0.48
N ARG A 68 -5.18 13.56 -0.84
CA ARG A 68 -3.93 13.97 -1.51
C ARG A 68 -3.40 15.27 -0.92
N ASN A 69 -4.24 16.30 -0.82
CA ASN A 69 -3.84 17.61 -0.29
C ASN A 69 -3.29 17.51 1.14
N GLU A 70 -3.95 16.75 2.02
CA GLU A 70 -3.47 16.57 3.38
C GLU A 70 -2.17 15.75 3.42
N VAL A 71 -2.07 14.65 2.66
CA VAL A 71 -0.83 13.86 2.60
C VAL A 71 0.34 14.72 2.09
N SER A 72 0.15 15.51 1.03
CA SER A 72 1.17 16.44 0.52
C SER A 72 1.55 17.51 1.54
N ALA A 73 0.57 18.04 2.30
CA ALA A 73 0.82 19.04 3.32
C ALA A 73 1.49 18.49 4.59
N GLN A 74 1.30 17.21 4.90
CA GLN A 74 1.86 16.56 6.09
C GLN A 74 3.14 15.77 5.81
N GLY A 75 3.40 15.41 4.55
CA GLY A 75 4.58 14.68 4.10
C GLY A 75 5.87 15.44 4.40
N GLY A 76 6.86 14.73 4.96
CA GLY A 76 8.14 15.30 5.36
C GLY A 76 8.14 15.91 6.76
N LYS A 77 7.01 15.94 7.47
CA LYS A 77 6.96 16.33 8.88
C LYS A 77 7.39 15.18 9.79
N LYS A 78 7.65 15.49 11.07
CA LYS A 78 8.09 14.53 12.09
C LYS A 78 7.22 13.26 12.17
N PHE A 79 5.93 13.37 11.85
CA PHE A 79 4.97 12.27 11.99
C PHE A 79 4.59 11.58 10.68
N LEU A 80 5.12 12.02 9.53
CA LEU A 80 4.95 11.35 8.24
C LEU A 80 6.17 11.63 7.36
N SER A 81 6.99 10.62 7.10
CA SER A 81 8.15 10.76 6.22
C SER A 81 7.74 11.07 4.77
N ALA A 82 8.59 11.78 4.04
CA ALA A 82 8.34 12.09 2.63
C ALA A 82 8.17 10.82 1.78
N SER A 83 8.96 9.77 2.04
CA SER A 83 8.86 8.49 1.34
C SER A 83 7.52 7.79 1.58
N ASN A 84 7.03 7.78 2.84
CA ASN A 84 5.72 7.19 3.16
C ASN A 84 4.59 8.01 2.54
N ALA A 85 4.68 9.35 2.56
CA ALA A 85 3.71 10.22 1.91
C ALA A 85 3.62 9.96 0.40
N ALA A 86 4.76 9.82 -0.29
CA ALA A 86 4.80 9.51 -1.72
C ALA A 86 4.13 8.15 -2.04
N ILE A 87 4.30 7.15 -1.18
CA ILE A 87 3.63 5.85 -1.35
C ILE A 87 2.11 6.00 -1.15
N LEU A 88 1.67 6.74 -0.12
CA LEU A 88 0.24 6.98 0.11
C LEU A 88 -0.42 7.72 -1.06
N LEU A 89 0.28 8.68 -1.68
CA LEU A 89 -0.18 9.38 -2.88
C LEU A 89 -0.33 8.43 -4.07
N ARG A 90 0.68 7.60 -4.34
CA ARG A 90 0.59 6.60 -5.42
C ARG A 90 -0.58 5.63 -5.21
N LEU A 91 -0.79 5.16 -3.98
CA LEU A 91 -1.83 4.18 -3.69
C LEU A 91 -3.25 4.76 -3.74
N VAL A 92 -3.44 6.05 -3.44
CA VAL A 92 -4.78 6.66 -3.56
C VAL A 92 -5.17 6.87 -5.03
N ASP A 93 -4.21 7.04 -5.94
CA ASP A 93 -4.48 7.14 -7.38
C ASP A 93 -4.98 5.82 -8.00
N GLU A 94 -4.82 4.70 -7.28
CA GLU A 94 -5.39 3.39 -7.68
C GLU A 94 -6.85 3.22 -7.22
N LEU A 95 -7.40 4.19 -6.47
CA LEU A 95 -8.77 4.19 -5.95
C LEU A 95 -9.70 5.21 -6.65
N ASP A 96 -9.14 6.11 -7.45
CA ASP A 96 -9.84 7.16 -8.23
C ASP A 96 -10.04 6.67 -9.67
#